data_AF-A0AA45U3I3-F1
#
_entry.id   AF-A0AA45U3I3-F1
#
_cell.length_a   1.000
_cell.length_b   1.000
_cell.length_c   1.000
_cell.angle_alpha   90.00
_cell.angle_beta   90.00
_cell.angle_gamma   90.00
#
_symmetry.space_group_name_H-M   'P 1'
#
loop_
_entity.id
_entity.type
_entity.pdbx_description
1 polymer ?
#
loop_
_entity_poly.entity_id
_entity_poly.type
_entity_poly.pdbx_seq_one_letter_code
_entity_poly.pdbx_strand_id
1 'polypeptide(L)'
;MLSLCAACVGPTDRTFVTGRILPRQIRFVTLREATPGEEGGQRSACIHIRITRANTSETVLCRFGVETPLRTHEGVLSLPLAQRIATDRINEASQAVFGSATVDSPLGMLCELMKAQLRTTFEASLAGARFRAQCDERAPPVLFGHVTL
;
A
#
# COMPACT_ATOMS: atom_id res chain seq x y z
N MET A 1 32.22 43.07 19.86
CA MET A 1 32.13 41.77 19.17
C MET A 1 31.21 40.87 19.98
N LEU A 2 29.93 40.81 19.64
CA LEU A 2 28.95 39.90 20.25
C LEU A 2 28.67 38.81 19.20
N SER A 3 29.29 37.66 19.41
CA SER A 3 29.13 36.49 18.54
C SER A 3 27.76 35.89 18.83
N LEU A 4 26.82 36.03 17.88
CA LEU A 4 25.57 35.28 17.90
C LEU A 4 25.90 33.80 17.72
N CYS A 5 25.70 33.01 18.77
CA CYS A 5 25.64 31.56 18.65
C CYS A 5 24.50 31.21 17.70
N ALA A 6 24.83 30.67 16.54
CA ALA A 6 23.90 29.97 15.69
C ALA A 6 23.27 28.84 16.52
N ALA A 7 22.00 28.98 16.86
CA ALA A 7 21.23 27.88 17.41
C ALA A 7 21.25 26.75 16.38
N CYS A 8 21.87 25.63 16.76
CA CYS A 8 21.84 24.40 15.99
C CYS A 8 20.38 24.03 15.75
N VAL A 9 19.93 24.12 14.51
CA VAL A 9 18.70 23.47 14.06
C VAL A 9 18.97 21.98 14.21
N GLY A 10 18.40 21.38 15.25
CA GLY A 10 18.44 19.93 15.44
C GLY A 10 17.89 19.22 14.19
N PRO A 11 18.26 17.95 13.96
CA PRO A 11 17.66 17.19 12.89
C PRO A 11 16.16 17.17 13.13
N THR A 12 15.38 17.72 12.20
CA THR A 12 13.94 17.49 12.21
C THR A 12 13.76 16.00 12.02
N ASP A 13 13.30 15.29 13.05
CA ASP A 13 12.83 13.89 13.02
C ASP A 13 11.59 13.75 12.11
N ARG A 14 11.73 14.13 10.85
CA ARG A 14 10.71 13.94 9.82
C ARG A 14 11.04 12.63 9.15
N THR A 15 10.26 11.61 9.45
CA THR A 15 10.24 10.37 8.66
C THR A 15 9.74 10.71 7.25
N PHE A 16 10.51 10.32 6.23
CA PHE A 16 10.16 10.57 4.84
C PHE A 16 9.67 9.29 4.19
N VAL A 17 8.39 9.25 3.79
CA VAL A 17 7.90 8.13 2.99
C VAL A 17 8.48 8.25 1.58
N THR A 18 9.51 7.46 1.30
CA THR A 18 10.19 7.42 0.01
C THR A 18 9.66 6.26 -0.84
N GLY A 19 9.37 6.54 -2.11
CA GLY A 19 8.81 5.58 -3.05
C GLY A 19 7.27 5.60 -3.08
N ARG A 20 6.72 5.81 -4.28
CA ARG A 20 5.28 5.73 -4.56
C ARG A 20 5.02 4.53 -5.46
N ILE A 21 3.99 3.75 -5.16
CA ILE A 21 3.51 2.72 -6.08
C ILE A 21 2.83 3.40 -7.26
N LEU A 22 3.16 2.97 -8.48
CA LEU A 22 2.52 3.42 -9.71
C LEU A 22 1.48 2.40 -10.18
N PRO A 23 0.34 2.81 -10.76
CA PRO A 23 -0.73 1.90 -11.17
C PRO A 23 -0.26 0.72 -12.02
N ARG A 24 0.62 0.99 -13.00
CA ARG A 24 1.13 -0.02 -13.93
C ARG A 24 2.00 -1.09 -13.28
N GLN A 25 2.47 -0.86 -12.05
CA GLN A 25 3.26 -1.84 -11.32
C GLN A 25 2.37 -2.89 -10.63
N ILE A 26 1.10 -2.59 -10.35
CA ILE A 26 0.19 -3.57 -9.77
C ILE A 26 -0.16 -4.62 -10.83
N ARG A 27 0.14 -5.89 -10.52
CA ARG A 27 -0.13 -7.04 -11.39
C ARG A 27 -1.32 -7.81 -10.85
N PHE A 28 -2.46 -7.64 -11.50
CA PHE A 28 -3.64 -8.44 -11.23
C PHE A 28 -3.62 -9.74 -12.03
N VAL A 29 -4.06 -10.82 -11.40
CA VAL A 29 -4.41 -12.08 -12.03
C VAL A 29 -5.90 -12.34 -11.85
N THR A 30 -6.56 -12.89 -12.86
CA THR A 30 -7.97 -13.27 -12.74
C THR A 30 -8.07 -14.55 -11.91
N LEU A 31 -8.84 -14.49 -10.83
CA LEU A 31 -9.13 -15.62 -9.95
C LEU A 31 -10.42 -16.35 -10.35
N ARG A 32 -11.41 -15.58 -10.81
CA ARG A 32 -12.72 -16.06 -11.27
C ARG A 32 -13.20 -15.15 -12.40
N GLU A 33 -13.59 -15.73 -13.52
CA GLU A 33 -14.20 -14.99 -14.62
C GLU A 33 -15.57 -14.42 -14.22
N ALA A 34 -15.98 -13.33 -14.87
CA ALA A 34 -17.33 -12.81 -14.71
C ALA A 34 -18.26 -13.48 -15.73
N THR A 35 -19.41 -13.99 -15.28
CA THR A 35 -20.47 -14.42 -16.20
C THR A 35 -20.93 -13.22 -17.05
N PRO A 36 -21.14 -13.37 -18.37
CA PRO A 36 -21.69 -12.29 -19.19
C PRO A 36 -23.04 -11.80 -18.62
N GLY A 37 -23.17 -10.49 -18.42
CA GLY A 37 -24.38 -9.88 -17.88
C GLY A 37 -24.53 -9.91 -16.35
N GLU A 38 -23.66 -10.63 -15.63
CA GLU A 38 -23.71 -10.67 -14.17
C GLU A 38 -22.56 -9.87 -13.54
N GLU A 39 -22.83 -9.28 -12.38
CA GLU A 39 -21.82 -8.71 -11.51
C GLU A 39 -20.85 -9.78 -11.00
N GLY A 40 -19.63 -9.35 -10.70
CA GLY A 40 -18.62 -10.21 -10.11
C GLY A 40 -17.47 -10.52 -11.07
N GLY A 41 -17.09 -11.79 -11.12
CA GLY A 41 -15.69 -12.15 -11.34
C GLY A 41 -14.78 -11.62 -10.24
N GLN A 42 -13.54 -12.05 -10.19
CA GLN A 42 -12.57 -11.58 -9.22
C GLN A 42 -11.18 -11.60 -9.83
N ARG A 43 -10.42 -10.55 -9.57
CA ARG A 43 -8.97 -10.53 -9.78
C ARG A 43 -8.26 -10.17 -8.50
N SER A 44 -7.03 -10.64 -8.35
CA SER A 44 -6.21 -10.42 -7.16
C SER A 44 -4.82 -9.94 -7.55
N ALA A 45 -4.24 -9.08 -6.73
CA ALA A 45 -2.85 -8.67 -6.81
C ALA A 45 -2.15 -8.92 -5.48
N CYS A 46 -0.92 -9.43 -5.54
CA CYS A 46 -0.08 -9.64 -4.37
C CYS A 46 0.93 -8.49 -4.22
N ILE A 47 0.88 -7.81 -3.07
CA ILE A 47 1.66 -6.60 -2.80
C ILE A 47 2.64 -6.87 -1.67
N HIS A 48 3.92 -6.67 -1.96
CA HIS A 48 5.01 -6.74 -1.00
C HIS A 48 5.63 -5.36 -0.84
N ILE A 49 5.50 -4.73 0.32
CA ILE A 49 6.13 -3.43 0.63
C ILE A 49 7.30 -3.69 1.59
N ARG A 50 8.52 -3.35 1.18
CA ARG A 50 9.67 -3.35 2.08
C ARG A 50 9.72 -2.02 2.82
N ILE A 51 9.63 -2.11 4.14
CA ILE A 51 9.80 -0.99 5.07
C ILE A 51 11.23 -1.08 5.60
N THR A 52 12.00 -0.01 5.47
CA THR A 52 13.40 0.06 5.91
C THR A 52 13.60 1.24 6.84
N ARG A 53 14.27 1.04 7.96
CA ARG A 53 14.67 2.14 8.85
C ARG A 53 16.01 2.72 8.37
N ALA A 54 16.09 4.04 8.20
CA ALA A 54 17.27 4.68 7.62
C ALA A 54 18.52 4.52 8.49
N ASN A 55 18.38 4.69 9.80
CA ASN A 55 19.50 4.75 10.73
C ASN A 55 20.07 3.37 11.09
N THR A 56 19.25 2.32 11.15
CA THR A 56 19.68 0.96 11.54
C THR A 56 19.75 -0.02 10.38
N SER A 57 19.22 0.34 9.20
CA SER A 57 19.01 -0.59 8.09
C SER A 57 18.12 -1.80 8.44
N GLU A 58 17.35 -1.72 9.54
CA GLU A 58 16.34 -2.71 9.89
C GLU A 58 15.30 -2.77 8.77
N THR A 59 14.91 -3.97 8.34
CA THR A 59 13.89 -4.13 7.29
C THR A 59 12.81 -5.11 7.68
N VAL A 60 11.58 -4.80 7.31
CA VAL A 60 10.43 -5.71 7.39
C VAL A 60 9.73 -5.74 6.04
N LEU A 61 9.34 -6.94 5.61
CA LEU A 61 8.57 -7.14 4.39
C LEU A 61 7.08 -7.25 4.73
N CYS A 62 6.32 -6.21 4.43
CA CYS A 62 4.89 -6.16 4.61
C CYS A 62 4.17 -6.79 3.42
N ARG A 63 3.43 -7.88 3.62
CA ARG A 63 2.76 -8.65 2.56
C ARG A 63 1.25 -8.64 2.73
N PHE A 64 0.52 -8.43 1.64
CA PHE A 64 -0.95 -8.49 1.62
C PHE A 64 -1.47 -8.64 0.19
N GLY A 65 -2.71 -9.09 0.06
CA GLY A 65 -3.43 -9.16 -1.21
C GLY A 65 -4.53 -8.10 -1.30
N VAL A 66 -4.82 -7.66 -2.51
CA VAL A 66 -5.99 -6.84 -2.82
C VAL A 66 -6.77 -7.48 -3.96
N GLU A 67 -8.07 -7.65 -3.76
CA GLU A 67 -8.96 -8.22 -4.77
C GLU A 67 -9.97 -7.18 -5.23
N THR A 68 -10.24 -7.14 -6.53
CA THR A 68 -11.29 -6.30 -7.12
C THR A 68 -12.20 -7.16 -8.00
N PRO A 69 -13.49 -6.83 -8.13
CA PRO A 69 -14.36 -7.46 -9.11
C PRO A 69 -13.90 -7.15 -10.53
N LEU A 70 -14.38 -7.95 -11.49
CA LEU A 70 -14.23 -7.64 -12.92
C LEU A 70 -15.42 -6.82 -13.43
N ARG A 71 -16.60 -6.96 -12.82
CA ARG A 71 -17.82 -6.22 -13.12
C ARG A 71 -18.54 -5.80 -11.85
N THR A 72 -19.01 -4.56 -11.81
CA THR A 72 -19.89 -3.99 -10.78
C THR A 72 -21.25 -3.64 -11.40
N HIS A 73 -22.20 -3.18 -10.59
CA HIS A 73 -23.47 -2.63 -11.07
C HIS A 73 -23.29 -1.47 -12.07
N GLU A 74 -22.18 -0.74 -11.99
CA GLU A 74 -21.82 0.37 -12.89
C GLU A 74 -21.23 -0.12 -14.23
N GLY A 75 -20.93 -1.42 -14.35
CA GLY A 75 -20.39 -2.05 -15.55
C GLY A 75 -19.02 -2.69 -15.35
N VAL A 76 -18.29 -2.88 -16.45
CA VAL A 76 -17.00 -3.58 -16.44
C VAL A 76 -15.92 -2.70 -15.78
N LEU A 77 -15.27 -3.24 -14.77
CA LEU A 77 -14.16 -2.57 -14.10
C LEU A 77 -12.87 -2.79 -14.89
N SER A 78 -12.49 -1.79 -15.68
CA SER A 78 -11.25 -1.85 -16.47
C SER A 78 -10.02 -2.10 -15.59
N LEU A 79 -9.03 -2.81 -16.14
CA LEU A 79 -7.76 -3.06 -15.44
C LEU A 79 -7.04 -1.78 -15.01
N PRO A 80 -6.91 -0.74 -15.87
CA PRO A 80 -6.27 0.51 -15.46
C PRO A 80 -7.00 1.19 -14.29
N LEU A 81 -8.33 1.10 -14.23
CA LEU A 81 -9.09 1.68 -13.13
C LEU A 81 -8.86 0.95 -11.81
N ALA A 82 -8.89 -0.39 -11.78
CA ALA A 82 -8.56 -1.11 -10.55
C ALA A 82 -7.11 -0.91 -10.11
N GLN A 83 -6.16 -0.87 -11.05
CA GLN A 83 -4.77 -0.54 -10.75
C GLN A 83 -4.65 0.83 -10.08
N ARG A 84 -5.38 1.83 -10.59
CA ARG A 84 -5.40 3.17 -10.02
C ARG A 84 -6.03 3.18 -8.62
N ILE A 85 -7.22 2.60 -8.44
CA ILE A 85 -7.90 2.54 -7.14
C ILE A 85 -7.01 1.87 -6.10
N ALA A 86 -6.48 0.67 -6.40
CA ALA A 86 -5.60 -0.05 -5.48
C ALA A 86 -4.35 0.76 -5.14
N THR A 87 -3.69 1.35 -6.15
CA THR A 87 -2.50 2.17 -5.94
C THR A 87 -2.77 3.41 -5.09
N ASP A 88 -3.86 4.12 -5.36
CA ASP A 88 -4.22 5.33 -4.63
C ASP A 88 -4.51 5.00 -3.16
N ARG A 89 -5.28 3.93 -2.89
CA ARG A 89 -5.57 3.50 -1.51
C ARG A 89 -4.32 3.01 -0.77
N ILE A 90 -3.44 2.24 -1.43
CA ILE A 90 -2.19 1.77 -0.81
C ILE A 90 -1.25 2.93 -0.50
N ASN A 91 -1.07 3.86 -1.43
CA ASN A 91 -0.22 5.04 -1.21
C ASN A 91 -0.80 5.94 -0.10
N GLU A 92 -2.12 6.13 -0.05
CA GLU A 92 -2.78 6.90 1.01
C GLU A 92 -2.59 6.25 2.39
N ALA A 93 -2.84 4.93 2.51
CA ALA A 93 -2.62 4.21 3.76
C ALA A 93 -1.15 4.23 4.20
N SER A 94 -0.23 4.08 3.24
CA SER A 94 1.21 4.17 3.49
C SER A 94 1.60 5.55 3.99
N GLN A 95 1.15 6.62 3.35
CA GLN A 95 1.42 7.99 3.77
C GLN A 95 0.84 8.30 5.15
N ALA A 96 -0.39 7.84 5.41
CA ALA A 96 -1.06 8.08 6.69
C ALA A 96 -0.36 7.42 7.87
N VAL A 97 0.17 6.19 7.70
CA VAL A 97 0.81 5.44 8.78
C VAL A 97 2.30 5.73 8.89
N PHE A 98 3.01 5.74 7.76
CA PHE A 98 4.46 5.91 7.76
C PHE A 98 4.86 7.38 7.88
N GLY A 99 4.03 8.32 7.43
CA GLY A 99 4.31 9.76 7.56
C GLY A 99 4.19 10.30 8.98
N SER A 100 3.57 9.53 9.90
CA SER A 100 3.52 9.84 11.34
C SER A 100 4.42 8.94 12.18
N ALA A 101 5.20 8.05 11.54
CA ALA A 101 6.08 7.14 12.25
C ALA A 101 7.27 7.91 12.85
N THR A 102 7.83 7.36 13.92
CA THR A 102 9.07 7.85 14.57
C THR A 102 10.21 6.85 14.39
N VAL A 103 11.44 7.28 14.68
CA VAL A 103 12.64 6.42 14.64
C VAL A 103 12.56 5.22 15.60
N ASP A 104 11.69 5.26 16.61
CA ASP A 104 11.46 4.16 17.57
C ASP A 104 10.25 3.29 17.22
N SER A 105 9.48 3.66 16.18
CA SER A 105 8.28 2.93 15.79
C SER A 105 8.63 1.51 15.33
N PRO A 106 8.05 0.44 15.90
CA PRO A 106 8.33 -0.93 15.48
C PRO A 106 7.83 -1.19 14.05
N LEU A 107 8.72 -1.62 13.15
CA LEU A 107 8.38 -1.77 11.72
C LEU A 107 7.24 -2.77 11.47
N GLY A 108 7.20 -3.86 12.25
CA GLY A 108 6.11 -4.84 12.19
C GLY A 108 4.76 -4.23 12.56
N MET A 109 4.72 -3.38 13.59
CA MET A 109 3.50 -2.69 14.00
C MET A 109 3.04 -1.69 12.94
N LEU A 110 3.97 -0.95 12.33
CA LEU A 110 3.66 -0.05 11.21
C LEU A 110 3.04 -0.79 10.02
N CYS A 111 3.55 -1.99 9.69
CA CYS A 111 2.95 -2.82 8.65
C CYS A 111 1.50 -3.20 8.98
N GLU A 112 1.23 -3.65 10.21
CA GLU A 112 -0.12 -4.07 10.61
C GLU A 112 -1.10 -2.87 10.71
N LEU A 113 -0.64 -1.71 11.17
CA LEU A 113 -1.43 -0.47 11.15
C LEU A 113 -1.78 -0.05 9.72
N MET A 114 -0.81 -0.08 8.81
CA MET A 114 -1.03 0.25 7.40
C MET A 114 -2.01 -0.72 6.75
N LYS A 115 -1.88 -2.03 7.00
CA LYS A 115 -2.85 -3.04 6.53
C LYS A 115 -4.26 -2.79 7.09
N ALA A 116 -4.38 -2.46 8.38
CA ALA A 116 -5.66 -2.18 9.00
C ALA A 116 -6.35 -0.95 8.37
N GLN A 117 -5.59 0.13 8.16
CA GLN A 117 -6.08 1.33 7.48
C GLN A 117 -6.46 1.05 6.02
N LEU A 118 -5.61 0.30 5.32
CA LEU A 118 -5.85 -0.08 3.92
C LEU A 118 -7.10 -0.96 3.79
N ARG A 119 -7.30 -1.95 4.67
CA ARG A 119 -8.49 -2.80 4.66
C ARG A 119 -9.76 -1.97 4.66
N THR A 120 -9.89 -1.07 5.64
CA THR A 120 -11.08 -0.23 5.79
C THR A 120 -11.30 0.66 4.58
N THR A 121 -10.26 1.35 4.12
CA THR A 121 -10.38 2.34 3.03
C THR A 121 -10.52 1.70 1.65
N PHE A 122 -9.90 0.54 1.42
CA PHE A 122 -9.96 -0.17 0.15
C PHE A 122 -11.31 -0.86 -0.06
N GLU A 123 -11.83 -1.56 0.95
CA GLU A 123 -13.13 -2.22 0.85
C GLU A 123 -14.28 -1.21 0.70
N ALA A 124 -14.14 -0.02 1.27
CA ALA A 124 -15.08 1.08 1.08
C ALA A 124 -14.97 1.76 -0.31
N SER A 125 -13.85 1.60 -1.03
CA SER A 125 -13.60 2.33 -2.29
C SER A 125 -14.32 1.75 -3.50
N LEU A 126 -14.76 0.49 -3.42
CA LEU A 126 -15.31 -0.24 -4.56
C LEU A 126 -16.14 -1.43 -4.07
N ALA A 127 -17.40 -1.49 -4.47
CA ALA A 127 -18.26 -2.63 -4.17
C ALA A 127 -17.64 -3.94 -4.66
N GLY A 128 -17.55 -4.95 -3.79
CA GLY A 128 -16.92 -6.25 -4.10
C GLY A 128 -15.38 -6.27 -4.00
N ALA A 129 -14.74 -5.15 -3.67
CA ALA A 129 -13.33 -5.13 -3.32
C ALA A 129 -13.10 -5.86 -1.98
N ARG A 130 -11.97 -6.55 -1.87
CA ARG A 130 -11.61 -7.30 -0.66
C ARG A 130 -10.15 -7.13 -0.34
N PHE A 131 -9.84 -6.81 0.91
CA PHE A 131 -8.48 -6.90 1.41
C PHE A 131 -8.19 -8.33 1.87
N ARG A 132 -6.97 -8.80 1.64
CA ARG A 132 -6.49 -10.10 2.10
C ARG A 132 -5.21 -9.94 2.90
N ALA A 133 -5.20 -10.48 4.12
CA ALA A 133 -4.00 -10.50 4.95
C ALA A 133 -2.86 -11.34 4.31
N GLN A 134 -3.21 -12.28 3.43
CA GLN A 134 -2.29 -13.14 2.69
C GLN A 134 -2.57 -13.03 1.18
N CYS A 135 -1.55 -13.22 0.36
CA CYS A 135 -1.73 -13.24 -1.09
C CYS A 135 -2.43 -14.52 -1.57
N ASP A 136 -3.23 -14.43 -2.63
CA ASP A 136 -3.67 -15.63 -3.36
C ASP A 136 -2.44 -16.25 -4.05
N GLU A 137 -2.31 -17.57 -3.99
CA GLU A 137 -1.15 -18.32 -4.51
C GLU A 137 -0.93 -18.12 -6.02
N ARG A 138 -1.99 -17.77 -6.76
CA ARG A 138 -1.91 -17.51 -8.21
C ARG A 138 -1.37 -16.13 -8.53
N ALA A 139 -1.37 -15.20 -7.57
CA ALA A 139 -0.95 -13.81 -7.78
C ALA A 139 0.56 -13.67 -7.54
N PRO A 140 1.37 -13.39 -8.57
CA PRO A 140 2.81 -13.21 -8.36
C PRO A 140 3.07 -11.95 -7.52
N PRO A 141 3.98 -12.01 -6.54
CA PRO A 141 4.26 -10.88 -5.68
C PRO A 141 4.94 -9.76 -6.46
N VAL A 142 4.45 -8.54 -6.29
CA VAL A 142 5.15 -7.33 -6.74
C VAL A 142 5.81 -6.67 -5.54
N LEU A 143 7.12 -6.50 -5.62
CA LEU A 143 7.91 -5.85 -4.59
C LEU A 143 7.97 -4.34 -4.81
N PHE A 144 7.67 -3.61 -3.75
CA PHE A 144 7.70 -2.16 -3.66
C PHE A 144 8.57 -1.72 -2.50
N GLY A 145 9.15 -0.53 -2.61
CA GLY A 145 9.83 0.13 -1.50
C GLY A 145 11.34 -0.12 -1.47
N HIS A 146 12.07 0.98 -1.68
CA HIS A 146 12.99 1.48 -0.67
C HIS A 146 12.24 2.57 0.11
N VAL A 147 11.39 2.19 1.07
CA VAL A 147 10.81 3.17 2.01
C VAL A 147 11.81 3.33 3.15
N THR A 148 12.38 4.51 3.29
CA THR A 148 13.44 4.86 4.25
C THR A 148 12.86 5.76 5.33
N LEU A 149 12.60 5.23 6.53
CA LEU A 149 12.09 5.97 7.68
C LEU A 149 13.19 6.70 8.44
#